data_AF-A0ABD0RBK9-F1
#
_entry.id   AF-A0ABD0RBK9-F1
#
_cell.length_a   1.000
_cell.length_b   1.000
_cell.length_c   1.000
_cell.angle_alpha   90.00
_cell.angle_beta   90.00
_cell.angle_gamma   90.00
#
_symmetry.space_group_name_H-M   'P 1'
#
loop_
_entity.id
_entity.type
_entity.pdbx_description
1 polymer ?
#
loop_
_entity_poly.entity_id
_entity_poly.type
_entity_poly.pdbx_seq_one_letter_code
_entity_poly.pdbx_strand_id
1 'polypeptide(L)' 'VSRLAGVLVRHGVKTGDLVVIYMPMVPQAMFTMLACARIGATHSLIFGGFASKELS' A
#
# COMPACT_ATOMS: atom_id res chain seq x y z
N VAL A 1 -1.36 -0.92 -12.39
CA VAL A 1 -0.56 -1.76 -11.46
C VAL A 1 0.94 -1.68 -11.72
N SER A 2 1.47 -2.07 -12.88
CA SER A 2 2.94 -2.10 -13.14
C SER A 2 3.65 -0.76 -12.94
N ARG A 3 3.01 0.35 -13.32
CA ARG A 3 3.56 1.69 -13.12
C ARG A 3 3.68 2.05 -11.64
N LEU A 4 2.68 1.70 -10.83
CA LEU A 4 2.69 1.95 -9.39
C LEU A 4 3.71 1.08 -8.66
N ALA A 5 3.82 -0.20 -9.05
CA ALA A 5 4.87 -1.10 -8.54
C ALA A 5 6.28 -0.56 -8.83
N GLY A 6 6.53 -0.04 -10.03
CA GLY A 6 7.81 0.61 -10.36
C GLY A 6 8.10 1.86 -9.54
N VAL A 7 7.06 2.63 -9.18
CA VAL A 7 7.18 3.77 -8.27
C VAL A 7 7.53 3.31 -6.86
N LEU A 8 6.87 2.28 -6.32
CA LEU A 8 7.18 1.72 -5.00
C LEU A 8 8.63 1.22 -4.92
N VAL A 9 9.11 0.52 -5.94
CA VAL A 9 10.50 0.06 -6.01
C VAL A 9 11.48 1.24 -6.09
N ARG A 10 11.17 2.30 -6.85
CA ARG A 10 11.98 3.53 -6.89
C ARG A 10 12.02 4.26 -5.55
N HIS A 11 10.96 4.14 -4.74
CA HIS A 11 10.91 4.63 -3.37
C HIS A 11 11.58 3.69 -2.36
N GLY A 12 12.19 2.60 -2.82
CA GLY A 12 13.00 1.71 -1.99
C GLY A 12 12.24 0.53 -1.39
N VAL A 13 10.98 0.31 -1.75
CA VAL A 13 10.20 -0.84 -1.28
C VAL A 13 10.76 -2.12 -1.90
N LYS A 14 11.11 -3.08 -1.03
CA LYS A 14 11.66 -4.39 -1.36
C LYS A 14 10.67 -5.49 -1.01
N THR A 15 10.98 -6.68 -1.51
CA THR A 15 10.27 -7.89 -1.12
C THR A 15 10.40 -8.10 0.39
N GLY A 16 9.28 -8.36 1.06
CA GLY A 16 9.20 -8.52 2.51
C GLY A 16 8.90 -7.23 3.29
N ASP A 17 8.97 -6.06 2.65
CA ASP A 17 8.62 -4.80 3.31
C ASP A 17 7.11 -4.70 3.56
N LEU A 18 6.76 -3.97 4.63
CA LEU A 18 5.38 -3.70 5.00
C LEU A 18 4.95 -2.30 4.52
N VAL A 19 3.95 -2.26 3.65
CA VAL A 19 3.38 -1.03 3.08
C VAL A 19 2.04 -0.73 3.73
N VAL A 20 1.95 0.36 4.48
CA VAL A 20 0.69 0.82 5.05
C VAL A 20 -0.06 1.66 4.02
N ILE A 21 -1.32 1.32 3.77
CA ILE A 21 -2.19 2.02 2.83
C ILE A 21 -3.32 2.67 3.65
N TYR A 22 -3.23 3.97 3.86
CA TYR A 22 -4.24 4.76 4.56
C TYR A 22 -5.15 5.48 3.56
N MET A 23 -6.23 4.81 3.14
CA MET A 23 -7.16 5.30 2.12
C MET A 23 -8.58 4.80 2.41
N PRO A 24 -9.63 5.54 2.01
CA PRO A 24 -11.00 5.01 1.98
C PRO A 24 -11.15 3.95 0.87
N MET A 25 -12.34 3.36 0.75
CA MET A 25 -12.68 2.36 -0.27
C MET A 25 -12.82 3.02 -1.65
N VAL A 26 -11.68 3.31 -2.26
CA VAL A 26 -11.54 3.84 -3.62
C VAL A 26 -10.72 2.87 -4.48
N PRO A 27 -10.91 2.85 -5.81
CA PRO A 27 -10.19 1.94 -6.70
C PRO A 27 -8.66 2.01 -6.57
N GLN A 28 -8.11 3.19 -6.25
CA GLN A 28 -6.69 3.42 -6.02
C GLN A 28 -6.13 2.53 -4.91
N ALA A 29 -6.89 2.28 -3.84
CA ALA A 29 -6.47 1.38 -2.76
C ALA A 29 -6.24 -0.04 -3.31
N MET A 30 -7.14 -0.54 -4.15
CA MET A 30 -6.98 -1.85 -4.80
C MET A 30 -5.77 -1.89 -5.75
N PHE A 31 -5.54 -0.83 -6.53
CA PHE A 31 -4.35 -0.77 -7.37
C PHE A 31 -3.05 -0.78 -6.56
N THR A 32 -3.04 -0.15 -5.38
CA THR A 32 -1.90 -0.16 -4.45
C THR A 32 -1.69 -1.53 -3.83
N MET A 33 -2.75 -2.20 -3.38
CA MET A 33 -2.69 -3.58 -2.87
C MET A 33 -2.10 -4.54 -3.92
N LEU A 34 -2.61 -4.47 -5.16
CA LEU A 34 -2.10 -5.30 -6.27
C LEU A 34 -0.65 -4.96 -6.66
N ALA A 35 -0.24 -3.69 -6.53
CA ALA A 35 1.14 -3.30 -6.78
C ALA A 35 2.09 -3.82 -5.69
N CYS A 36 1.67 -3.80 -4.42
CA CYS A 36 2.43 -4.38 -3.30
C CYS A 36 2.58 -5.89 -3.48
N ALA A 37 1.47 -6.58 -3.81
CA ALA A 37 1.49 -8.01 -4.11
C ALA A 37 2.44 -8.35 -5.27
N ARG A 38 2.49 -7.52 -6.32
CA ARG A 38 3.39 -7.72 -7.47
C ARG A 38 4.88 -7.68 -7.11
N ILE A 39 5.28 -6.83 -6.17
CA ILE A 39 6.69 -6.67 -5.76
C ILE A 39 7.06 -7.57 -4.57
N GLY A 40 6.10 -8.38 -4.10
CA GLY A 40 6.26 -9.23 -2.92
C GLY A 40 6.34 -8.45 -1.61
N ALA A 41 5.74 -7.27 -1.56
CA ALA A 41 5.58 -6.49 -0.34
C ALA A 41 4.24 -6.80 0.32
N THR A 42 4.24 -6.92 1.64
CA THR A 42 3.02 -7.12 2.43
C THR A 42 2.32 -5.78 2.59
N HIS A 43 1.01 -5.73 2.36
CA HIS A 43 0.24 -4.50 2.53
C HIS A 43 -0.65 -4.58 3.77
N SER A 44 -0.73 -3.48 4.52
CA SER A 44 -1.68 -3.29 5.62
C SER A 44 -2.62 -2.15 5.24
N LEU A 45 -3.88 -2.47 4.99
CA LEU A 45 -4.89 -1.48 4.62
C LEU A 45 -5.58 -0.97 5.88
N ILE A 46 -5.51 0.34 6.12
CA ILE A 46 -6.23 1.01 7.19
C ILE A 46 -7.29 1.88 6.53
N PHE A 47 -8.55 1.58 6.81
CA PHE A 47 -9.68 2.33 6.27
C PHE A 47 -9.71 3.73 6.90
N GLY A 48 -9.80 4.77 6.07
CA GLY A 48 -9.76 6.18 6.50
C GLY A 48 -10.88 6.65 7.45
N GLY A 49 -11.74 5.75 7.91
CA GLY A 49 -12.71 5.98 8.98
C GLY A 49 -12.18 5.66 10.39
N PHE A 50 -10.97 5.12 10.54
CA PHE A 50 -10.33 4.92 11.84
C PHE A 50 -9.70 6.22 12.35
N ALA A 51 -9.85 6.51 13.65
CA ALA A 51 -9.29 7.71 14.26
C ALA A 51 -7.75 7.69 14.19
N SER A 52 -7.13 8.86 13.97
CA SER A 52 -5.68 9.04 13.80
C SER A 52 -4.83 8.47 14.95
N LYS A 53 -5.44 8.24 16.12
CA LYS A 53 -4.80 7.66 17.30
C LYS A 53 -4.50 6.16 17.16
N GLU A 54 -5.17 5.47 16.24
CA GLU A 54 -4.93 4.06 15.92
C GLU A 54 -3.79 3.86 14.89
N LEU A 55 -3.21 4.95 14.38
CA LEU A 55 -2.15 4.94 13.37
C LEU A 55 -0.74 5.17 13.97
N SER A 56 -0.64 5.34 15.29
CA SER A 56 0.61 5.63 16.01
C SER A 56 1.39 4.38 16.43
#